data_AF-R7PSA1-F1
#
_entry.id   AF-R7PSA1-F1
#
_cell.length_a   1.000
_cell.length_b   1.000
_cell.length_c   1.000
_cell.angle_alpha   90.00
_cell.angle_beta   90.00
_cell.angle_gamma   90.00
#
_symmetry.space_group_name_H-M   'P 1'
#
loop_
_entity.id
_entity.type
_entity.pdbx_description
1 polymer ?
#
loop_
_entity_poly.entity_id
_entity_poly.type
_entity_poly.pdbx_seq_one_letter_code
_entity_poly.pdbx_strand_id
1 'polypeptide(L)'
;MAGFIITGSINFPDHHCYVNTDIEKVTQMAIDSGADIILTTEKDAVKMMPISAIPLYILKIEMNFSGCGETVIKNLITSLK
;
A
#
# COMPACT_ATOMS: atom_id res chain seq x y z
N MET A 1 -0.44 -14.51 -12.64
CA MET A 1 0.48 -14.14 -11.54
C MET A 1 1.05 -12.79 -11.90
N ALA A 2 0.92 -11.77 -11.04
CA ALA A 2 1.54 -10.47 -11.30
C ALA A 2 3.06 -10.68 -11.32
N GLY A 3 3.70 -10.39 -12.47
CA GLY A 3 5.06 -10.80 -12.80
C GLY A 3 6.17 -9.99 -12.13
N PHE A 4 6.13 -9.84 -10.80
CA PHE A 4 7.17 -9.16 -10.04
C PHE A 4 8.20 -10.14 -9.47
N ILE A 5 9.46 -9.73 -9.48
CA ILE A 5 10.56 -10.40 -8.78
C ILE A 5 10.88 -9.58 -7.54
N ILE A 6 10.83 -10.19 -6.36
CA ILE A 6 11.14 -9.50 -5.10
C ILE A 6 12.66 -9.51 -4.92
N THR A 7 13.29 -8.33 -4.98
CA THR A 7 14.73 -8.16 -4.77
C THR A 7 15.09 -7.69 -3.35
N GLY A 8 14.11 -7.12 -2.62
CA GLY A 8 14.24 -6.68 -1.24
C GLY A 8 12.88 -6.49 -0.57
N SER A 9 12.86 -6.51 0.77
CA SER A 9 11.63 -6.29 1.55
C SER A 9 11.93 -5.68 2.92
N ILE A 10 11.07 -4.76 3.35
CA ILE A 10 11.12 -4.15 4.68
C ILE A 10 9.70 -4.12 5.27
N ASN A 11 9.58 -4.49 6.54
CA ASN A 11 8.31 -4.52 7.26
C ASN A 11 8.32 -3.48 8.37
N PHE A 12 7.22 -2.74 8.48
CA PHE A 12 6.95 -1.78 9.55
C PHE A 12 5.80 -2.29 10.42
N PRO A 13 5.77 -1.96 11.73
CA PRO A 13 4.66 -2.33 12.60
C PRO A 13 3.35 -1.69 12.12
N ASP A 14 2.23 -2.26 12.52
CA ASP A 14 0.95 -1.63 12.21
C ASP A 14 0.85 -0.24 12.87
N HIS A 15 0.11 0.67 12.23
CA HIS A 15 0.04 2.08 12.62
C HIS A 15 1.38 2.84 12.58
N HIS A 16 2.43 2.31 11.95
CA HIS A 16 3.72 3.03 11.84
C HIS A 16 3.55 4.45 11.31
N CYS A 17 4.25 5.38 11.97
CA CYS A 17 4.39 6.77 11.55
C CYS A 17 5.69 6.90 10.77
N TYR A 18 5.58 6.96 9.45
CA TYR A 18 6.74 7.09 8.58
C TYR A 18 7.40 8.45 8.79
N VAL A 19 8.70 8.41 9.06
CA VAL A 19 9.55 9.60 9.14
C VAL A 19 10.54 9.61 7.97
N ASN A 20 11.20 10.73 7.71
CA ASN A 20 12.13 10.86 6.59
C ASN A 20 13.23 9.78 6.59
N THR A 21 13.73 9.39 7.76
CA THR A 21 14.76 8.34 7.88
C THR A 21 14.24 6.97 7.45
N ASP A 22 12.93 6.69 7.56
CA ASP A 22 12.33 5.47 7.03
C ASP A 22 12.31 5.51 5.49
N ILE A 23 11.98 6.66 4.91
CA ILE A 23 11.96 6.85 3.46
C ILE A 23 13.36 6.72 2.87
N GLU A 24 14.37 7.30 3.51
CA GLU A 24 15.77 7.16 3.15
C GLU A 24 16.20 5.68 3.21
N LYS A 25 15.82 4.96 4.27
CA LYS A 25 16.14 3.54 4.43
C LYS A 25 15.49 2.66 3.36
N VAL A 26 14.22 2.90 3.05
CA VAL A 26 13.50 2.20 1.97
C VAL A 26 14.17 2.49 0.62
N THR A 27 14.51 3.75 0.36
CA THR A 27 15.16 4.18 -0.88
C THR A 27 16.53 3.51 -1.04
N GLN A 28 17.36 3.53 0.00
CA GLN A 28 18.68 2.92 -0.04
C GLN A 28 18.59 1.40 -0.25
N MET A 29 17.67 0.71 0.44
CA MET A 29 17.45 -0.73 0.24
C MET A 29 17.05 -1.05 -1.20
N ALA A 30 16.20 -0.21 -1.82
CA ALA A 30 15.78 -0.40 -3.20
C ALA A 30 16.94 -0.17 -4.19
N ILE A 31 17.81 0.82 -3.94
CA ILE A 31 19.05 1.04 -4.71
C ILE A 31 19.99 -0.17 -4.57
N ASP A 32 20.28 -0.59 -3.34
CA ASP A 32 21.25 -1.66 -3.05
C ASP A 32 20.81 -3.03 -3.59
N SER A 33 19.50 -3.26 -3.66
CA SER A 33 18.92 -4.47 -4.24
C SER A 33 18.74 -4.42 -5.76
N GLY A 34 19.03 -3.28 -6.40
CA GLY A 34 18.82 -3.08 -7.83
C GLY A 34 17.34 -3.12 -8.23
N ALA A 35 16.44 -2.68 -7.35
CA ALA A 35 15.01 -2.68 -7.62
C ALA A 35 14.62 -1.59 -8.62
N ASP A 36 13.83 -1.95 -9.63
CA ASP A 36 13.28 -1.00 -10.60
C ASP A 36 12.14 -0.15 -10.01
N ILE A 37 11.43 -0.69 -9.01
CA ILE A 37 10.28 -0.07 -8.36
C ILE A 37 10.26 -0.37 -6.86
N ILE A 38 9.60 0.50 -6.10
CA ILE A 38 9.12 0.20 -4.75
C ILE A 38 7.62 -0.12 -4.85
N LEU A 39 7.19 -1.23 -4.26
CA LEU A 39 5.77 -1.60 -4.16
C LEU A 39 5.31 -1.52 -2.71
N THR A 40 4.25 -0.76 -2.44
CA THR A 40 3.62 -0.67 -1.11
C THR A 40 2.10 -0.73 -1.21
N THR A 41 1.39 -0.83 -0.09
CA THR A 41 -0.08 -0.81 -0.07
C THR A 41 -0.60 0.63 -0.10
N GLU A 42 -1.85 0.83 -0.57
CA GLU A 42 -2.53 2.13 -0.46
C GLU A 42 -2.55 2.67 0.98
N LYS A 43 -2.72 1.79 1.97
CA LYS A 43 -2.73 2.14 3.40
C LYS A 43 -1.44 2.83 3.86
N ASP A 44 -0.30 2.38 3.35
CA ASP A 44 1.01 2.90 3.76
C ASP A 44 1.43 4.08 2.88
N ALA A 45 1.09 4.07 1.59
CA ALA A 45 1.43 5.13 0.65
C ALA A 45 0.91 6.51 1.09
N VAL A 46 -0.27 6.59 1.69
CA VAL A 46 -0.84 7.86 2.20
C VAL A 46 -0.01 8.51 3.32
N LYS A 47 0.92 7.76 3.94
CA LYS A 47 1.80 8.23 5.02
C LYS A 47 3.24 8.49 4.57
N MET A 48 3.64 8.03 3.39
CA MET A 48 5.05 8.00 2.94
C MET A 48 5.41 9.09 1.91
N MET A 49 4.45 9.90 1.44
CA MET A 49 4.71 10.85 0.35
C MET A 49 5.37 12.16 0.82
N PRO A 50 6.32 12.72 0.04
CA PRO A 50 6.81 12.25 -1.27
C PRO A 50 8.15 11.46 -1.21
N ILE A 51 8.26 10.38 -1.99
CA ILE A 51 9.52 9.66 -2.27
C ILE A 51 9.98 10.04 -3.69
N SER A 52 11.25 10.42 -3.89
CA SER A 52 11.69 11.06 -5.16
C SER A 52 12.85 10.41 -5.92
N ALA A 53 13.30 9.20 -5.59
CA ALA A 53 14.43 8.55 -6.29
C ALA A 53 14.06 7.29 -7.10
N ILE A 54 13.06 6.51 -6.65
CA ILE A 54 12.64 5.25 -7.28
C ILE A 54 11.12 5.30 -7.49
N PRO A 55 10.60 4.85 -8.65
CA PRO A 55 9.16 4.81 -8.88
C PRO A 55 8.41 4.04 -7.80
N LEU A 56 7.43 4.69 -7.18
CA LEU A 56 6.57 4.10 -6.16
C LEU A 56 5.27 3.59 -6.81
N TYR A 57 5.03 2.29 -6.69
CA TYR A 57 3.79 1.64 -7.09
C TYR A 57 2.94 1.34 -5.86
N ILE A 58 1.66 1.62 -5.98
CA ILE A 58 0.68 1.44 -4.91
C ILE A 58 -0.23 0.27 -5.28
N LEU A 59 -0.19 -0.80 -4.48
CA LEU A 59 -1.12 -1.90 -4.58
C LEU A 59 -2.46 -1.48 -3.96
N LYS A 60 -3.45 -1.33 -4.82
CA LYS A 60 -4.84 -1.10 -4.43
C LYS A 60 -5.59 -2.43 -4.37
N ILE A 61 -6.35 -2.62 -3.30
CA ILE A 61 -7.29 -3.73 -3.17
C ILE A 61 -8.71 -3.17 -3.20
N GLU A 62 -9.60 -3.84 -3.91
CA GLU A 62 -11.01 -3.47 -4.00
C GLU A 62 -11.88 -4.62 -3.50
N MET A 63 -12.89 -4.28 -2.70
CA MET A 63 -13.87 -5.23 -2.20
C MET A 63 -15.09 -5.20 -3.10
N ASN A 64 -15.45 -6.35 -3.67
CA ASN A 64 -16.66 -6.52 -4.46
C ASN A 64 -17.64 -7.41 -3.71
N PHE A 65 -18.85 -6.90 -3.47
CA PHE A 65 -19.93 -7.68 -2.88
C PHE A 65 -20.65 -8.48 -3.96
N SER A 66 -20.79 -9.79 -3.78
CA SER A 66 -21.53 -10.64 -4.71
C SER A 66 -23.05 -10.52 -4.54
N GLY A 67 -23.80 -10.65 -5.64
CA GLY A 67 -25.26 -10.66 -5.62
C GLY A 67 -25.85 -9.35 -5.10
N CYS A 68 -26.81 -9.43 -4.17
CA CYS A 68 -27.45 -8.26 -3.55
C CYS A 68 -26.76 -7.75 -2.28
N GLY A 69 -25.54 -8.24 -1.96
CA GLY A 69 -24.84 -7.92 -0.70
C GLY A 69 -24.64 -6.42 -0.47
N GLU A 70 -24.32 -5.66 -1.53
CA GLU A 70 -24.18 -4.21 -1.43
C GLU A 70 -25.50 -3.51 -1.05
N THR A 71 -26.61 -3.93 -1.66
CA THR A 71 -27.95 -3.40 -1.34
C THR A 71 -28.34 -3.70 0.10
N VAL A 72 -28.07 -4.91 0.60
CA VAL A 72 -28.36 -5.31 1.99
C VAL A 72 -27.61 -4.42 2.97
N ILE A 73 -26.31 -4.21 2.76
CA ILE A 73 -25.49 -3.34 3.63
C ILE A 73 -26.01 -1.89 3.60
N LYS A 74 -26.33 -1.35 2.42
CA LYS A 74 -26.88 0.00 2.28
C LYS A 74 -28.19 0.16 3.04
N ASN A 75 -29.09 -0.83 2.98
CA ASN A 75 -30.36 -0.80 3.69
C ASN A 75 -30.15 -0.86 5.21
N LEU A 76 -29.26 -1.73 5.70
CA LEU A 76 -28.92 -1.82 7.12
C LEU A 76 -28.38 -0.48 7.65
N ILE A 77 -27.40 0.11 6.98
CA ILE A 77 -26.80 1.41 7.39
C ILE A 77 -27.87 2.51 7.41
N THR A 78 -28.77 2.52 6.43
CA THR A 78 -29.84 3.55 6.35
C THR A 78 -30.89 3.37 7.44
N SER A 79 -31.22 2.13 7.82
CA SER A 79 -32.19 1.82 8.87
C SER A 79 -31.71 2.11 10.31
N LEU A 80 -30.40 2.32 10.49
CA LEU A 80 -29.78 2.64 11.77
C LEU A 80 -29.69 4.16 12.04
N LYS A 81 -30.13 4.99 11.09
CA LYS A 81 -30.30 6.43 11.24
C LYS A 81 -31.76 6.74 11.60
#